data_AF-A0A1Q7YAU4-F1
#
_entry.id   AF-A0A1Q7YAU4-F1
#
_cell.length_a   1.000
_cell.length_b   1.000
_cell.length_c   1.000
_cell.angle_alpha   90.00
_cell.angle_beta   90.00
_cell.angle_gamma   90.00
#
_symmetry.space_group_name_H-M   'P 1'
#
loop_
_entity.id
_entity.type
_entity.pdbx_description
1 polymer ?
#
loop_
_entity_poly.entity_id
_entity_poly.type
_entity_poly.pdbx_seq_one_letter_code
_entity_poly.pdbx_strand_id
1 'polypeptide(L)'
;MRFEYIVCLMQSSRITFVNGEWQGTLPFNSADTQAALDSCPWVWDYLASAGAGGWEMVGATSIGITSRQETSSMSSNLFLKRPLL
;
A
#
# COMPACT_ATOMS: atom_id res chain seq x y z
N MET A 1 22.63 2.65 -14.23
CA MET A 1 21.51 3.51 -13.84
C MET A 1 21.09 3.11 -12.43
N ARG A 2 20.97 4.05 -11.49
CA ARG A 2 20.57 3.76 -10.10
C ARG A 2 19.09 4.07 -9.93
N PHE A 3 18.40 3.28 -9.12
CA PHE A 3 16.99 3.46 -8.81
C PHE A 3 16.81 3.46 -7.30
N GLU A 4 15.85 4.24 -6.84
CA GLU A 4 15.25 4.09 -5.52
C GLU A 4 13.92 3.35 -5.63
N TYR A 5 13.54 2.68 -4.55
CA TYR A 5 12.33 1.86 -4.48
C TYR A 5 11.52 2.22 -3.25
N ILE A 6 10.20 2.14 -3.40
CA ILE A 6 9.27 2.10 -2.28
C ILE A 6 8.38 0.86 -2.39
N VAL A 7 8.02 0.33 -1.23
CA VAL A 7 7.10 -0.81 -1.10
C VAL A 7 5.85 -0.33 -0.38
N CYS A 8 4.70 -0.48 -1.02
CA CYS A 8 3.41 -0.10 -0.46
C CYS A 8 2.65 -1.36 -0.05
N LEU A 9 2.05 -1.37 1.15
CA LEU A 9 1.08 -2.40 1.54
C LEU A 9 -0.34 -1.89 1.25
N MET A 10 -1.02 -2.58 0.35
CA MET A 10 -2.42 -2.34 0.01
C MET A 10 -3.35 -3.32 0.73
N GLN A 11 -4.41 -2.81 1.34
CA GLN A 11 -5.49 -3.58 1.97
C GLN A 11 -6.83 -2.92 1.63
N SER A 12 -7.83 -3.68 1.19
CA SER A 12 -9.16 -3.14 0.81
C SER A 12 -9.08 -1.92 -0.13
N SER A 13 -8.20 -1.98 -1.13
CA SER A 13 -7.92 -0.87 -2.07
C SER A 13 -7.39 0.42 -1.44
N ARG A 14 -6.90 0.36 -0.19
CA ARG A 14 -6.24 1.47 0.51
C ARG A 14 -4.75 1.21 0.66
N ILE A 15 -3.92 2.23 0.45
CA ILE A 15 -2.48 2.15 0.78
C ILE A 15 -2.33 2.38 2.28
N THR A 16 -2.08 1.29 3.00
CA THR A 16 -1.99 1.29 4.47
C THR A 16 -0.60 1.64 4.97
N PHE A 17 0.44 1.12 4.31
CA PHE A 17 1.82 1.41 4.68
C PHE A 17 2.66 1.73 3.44
N VAL A 18 3.65 2.61 3.59
CA VAL A 18 4.69 2.89 2.60
C VAL A 18 6.02 2.77 3.31
N ASN A 19 6.88 1.83 2.88
CA ASN A 19 8.15 1.51 3.57
C ASN A 19 7.98 1.24 5.08
N GLY A 20 6.85 0.67 5.49
CA GLY A 20 6.54 0.40 6.89
C GLY A 20 5.92 1.57 7.65
N GLU A 21 5.80 2.75 7.04
CA GLU A 21 5.14 3.91 7.64
C GLU A 21 3.65 3.91 7.34
N TRP A 22 2.84 4.00 8.39
CA TRP A 22 1.38 4.10 8.30
C TRP A 22 0.95 5.36 7.57
N GLN A 23 -0.03 5.24 6.66
CA GLN A 23 -0.50 6.33 5.80
C GLN A 23 -1.90 6.87 6.14
N GLY A 24 -2.56 6.30 7.15
CA GLY A 24 -3.87 6.80 7.61
C GLY A 24 -3.73 8.04 8.48
N THR A 25 -4.72 8.93 8.42
CA THR A 25 -4.77 10.10 9.31
C THR A 25 -5.20 9.75 10.73
N LEU A 26 -5.81 8.57 10.93
CA LEU A 26 -6.13 8.02 12.24
C LEU A 26 -5.06 7.01 12.67
N PRO A 27 -4.76 6.87 13.96
CA PRO A 27 -3.79 5.88 14.44
C PRO A 27 -4.19 4.45 14.05
N PHE A 28 -3.22 3.66 13.59
CA PHE A 28 -3.42 2.24 13.26
C PHE A 28 -4.04 1.43 14.42
N ASN A 29 -3.68 1.77 15.66
CA ASN A 29 -4.17 1.12 16.88
C ASN A 29 -5.43 1.77 17.47
N SER A 30 -6.21 2.50 16.67
CA SER A 30 -7.46 3.08 17.15
C SER A 30 -8.48 2.00 17.52
N ALA A 31 -9.42 2.32 18.41
CA ALA A 31 -10.48 1.41 18.83
C ALA A 31 -11.42 1.01 17.67
N ASP A 32 -11.48 1.82 16.62
CA ASP A 32 -12.24 1.55 15.40
C ASP A 32 -11.27 1.25 14.24
N THR A 33 -10.95 -0.03 14.08
CA THR A 33 -10.04 -0.52 13.04
C THR A 33 -10.52 -0.18 11.63
N GLN A 34 -11.84 -0.15 11.40
CA GLN A 34 -12.39 0.15 10.08
C GLN A 34 -12.23 1.64 9.76
N ALA A 35 -12.52 2.53 10.71
CA ALA A 35 -12.26 3.95 10.55
C ALA A 35 -10.77 4.25 10.29
N ALA A 36 -9.86 3.54 10.98
CA ALA A 36 -8.42 3.68 10.72
C ALA A 36 -8.07 3.30 9.28
N LEU A 37 -8.56 2.16 8.77
CA LEU A 37 -8.34 1.75 7.38
C LEU A 37 -8.94 2.74 6.37
N ASP A 38 -10.15 3.25 6.63
CA ASP A 38 -10.82 4.19 5.73
C ASP A 38 -10.15 5.57 5.68
N SER A 39 -9.33 5.89 6.68
CA SER A 39 -8.50 7.09 6.71
C SER A 39 -7.27 7.02 5.80
N CYS A 40 -6.92 5.83 5.29
CA CYS A 40 -5.83 5.66 4.34
C CYS A 40 -6.23 6.09 2.92
N PRO A 41 -5.28 6.54 2.08
CA PRO A 41 -5.58 6.92 0.70
C PRO A 41 -6.00 5.73 -0.15
N TRP A 42 -6.89 5.97 -1.12
CA TRP A 42 -7.20 4.97 -2.14
C TRP A 42 -5.99 4.70 -3.03
N VAL A 43 -5.86 3.47 -3.49
CA VAL A 43 -4.73 3.03 -4.33
C VAL A 43 -4.60 3.84 -5.62
N TRP A 44 -5.71 4.16 -6.29
CA TRP A 44 -5.67 4.93 -7.55
C TRP A 44 -5.22 6.38 -7.33
N ASP A 45 -5.68 7.02 -6.25
CA ASP A 45 -5.27 8.39 -5.91
C ASP A 45 -3.79 8.45 -5.54
N TYR A 46 -3.33 7.47 -4.75
CA TYR A 46 -1.92 7.34 -4.39
C TYR A 46 -1.03 7.11 -5.62
N LEU A 47 -1.39 6.16 -6.49
CA LEU A 47 -0.60 5.84 -7.70
C LEU A 47 -0.57 7.00 -8.69
N ALA A 48 -1.67 7.73 -8.85
CA ALA A 48 -1.71 8.92 -9.69
C ALA A 48 -0.75 10.01 -9.18
N SER A 49 -0.78 10.29 -7.87
CA SER A 49 0.13 11.25 -7.22
C SER A 49 1.60 10.80 -7.29
N ALA A 50 1.87 9.53 -7.01
CA ALA A 50 3.22 8.95 -7.10
C ALA A 50 3.77 9.01 -8.53
N GLY A 51 2.94 8.72 -9.52
CA GLY A 51 3.26 8.85 -10.95
C GLY A 51 3.65 10.27 -11.33
N ALA A 52 2.90 11.27 -10.86
CA ALA A 52 3.25 12.68 -11.04
C ALA A 52 4.59 13.05 -10.38
N GLY A 53 4.96 12.36 -9.30
CA GLY A 53 6.26 12.46 -8.62
C GLY A 53 7.41 11.65 -9.27
N GLY A 54 7.18 11.06 -10.44
CA GLY A 54 8.18 10.28 -11.18
C GLY A 54 8.34 8.83 -10.73
N TRP A 55 7.43 8.31 -9.91
CA TRP A 55 7.42 6.91 -9.52
C TRP A 55 6.68 6.05 -10.55
N GLU A 56 7.25 4.90 -10.87
CA GLU A 56 6.68 3.90 -11.76
C GLU A 56 6.36 2.64 -10.96
N MET A 57 5.10 2.15 -11.01
CA MET A 57 4.74 0.85 -10.45
C MET A 57 5.29 -0.27 -11.34
N VAL A 58 6.15 -1.12 -10.78
CA VAL A 58 6.84 -2.20 -11.51
C VAL A 58 6.37 -3.59 -11.15
N GLY A 59 5.54 -3.72 -10.13
CA GLY A 59 4.99 -5.02 -9.76
C GLY A 59 3.96 -4.92 -8.64
N ALA A 60 3.13 -5.95 -8.57
CA ALA A 60 2.21 -6.20 -7.47
C ALA A 60 2.29 -7.68 -7.09
N THR A 61 2.33 -7.98 -5.80
CA THR A 61 2.24 -9.35 -5.30
C THR A 61 1.08 -9.47 -4.32
N SER A 62 0.18 -10.42 -4.59
CA SER A 62 -0.93 -10.72 -3.69
C SER A 62 -0.44 -11.55 -2.51
N ILE A 63 -0.80 -11.12 -1.30
CA ILE A 63 -0.57 -11.85 -0.06
C ILE A 63 -1.91 -12.46 0.35
N GLY A 64 -2.03 -13.77 0.19
CA GLY A 64 -3.14 -14.54 0.73
C GLY A 64 -2.70 -15.34 1.93
N ILE A 65 -3.47 -15.31 3.02
CA ILE A 65 -3.31 -16.27 4.12
C ILE A 65 -4.25 -17.44 3.85
N THR A 66 -3.69 -18.61 3.56
CA THR A 66 -4.49 -19.83 3.38
C THR A 66 -4.77 -20.46 4.74
N SER A 67 -5.92 -20.16 5.32
CA SER A 67 -6.51 -20.95 6.41
C SER A 67 -7.30 -22.12 5.83
N ARG A 68 -7.38 -23.26 6.55
CA ARG A 68 -7.96 -24.53 6.05
C ARG A 68 -9.42 -24.45 5.60
N GLN A 69 -10.15 -23.35 5.89
CA GLN A 69 -11.56 -23.18 5.49
C GLN A 69 -12.00 -21.75 5.11
N GLU A 70 -11.16 -20.72 5.15
CA GLU A 70 -11.57 -19.35 4.76
C GLU A 70 -10.45 -18.59 4.05
N THR A 71 -10.77 -18.00 2.89
CA THR A 71 -9.91 -17.06 2.19
C THR A 71 -10.19 -15.65 2.75
N SER A 72 -9.57 -15.30 3.88
CA SER A 72 -9.75 -13.99 4.50
C SER A 72 -8.69 -12.99 4.02
N SER A 73 -9.16 -11.84 3.51
CA SER A 73 -8.43 -10.61 3.21
C SER A 73 -7.17 -10.76 2.34
N MET A 74 -7.32 -10.54 1.02
CA MET A 74 -6.17 -10.35 0.12
C MET A 74 -5.55 -8.98 0.37
N SER A 75 -4.37 -8.96 1.00
CA SER A 75 -3.47 -7.81 0.98
C SER A 75 -2.60 -7.88 -0.28
N SER A 76 -1.96 -6.79 -0.68
CA SER A 76 -0.96 -6.85 -1.76
C SER A 76 0.20 -5.91 -1.48
N ASN A 77 1.41 -6.33 -1.82
CA ASN A 77 2.54 -5.41 -1.91
C ASN A 77 2.59 -4.81 -3.31
N LEU A 78 2.71 -3.49 -3.39
CA LEU A 78 3.02 -2.77 -4.62
C LEU A 78 4.46 -2.30 -4.58
N PHE A 79 5.18 -2.46 -5.69
CA PHE A 79 6.58 -2.07 -5.82
C PHE A 79 6.66 -0.92 -6.80
N LEU A 80 7.17 0.22 -6.35
CA LEU A 80 7.39 1.40 -7.17
C LEU A 80 8.87 1.70 -7.23
N LYS A 81 9.35 2.20 -8.38
CA LYS A 81 10.73 2.65 -8.56
C LYS A 81 10.78 4.05 -9.15
N ARG A 82 11.90 4.75 -8.94
CA ARG A 82 12.23 6.01 -9.62
C ARG A 82 13.73 6.10 -9.89
N PRO A 83 14.18 6.70 -11.01
CA PRO A 83 15.60 6.95 -11.24
C PRO A 83 16.19 7.90 -10.19
N LEU A 84 17.37 7.56 -9.67
CA LEU A 84 18.17 8.49 -8.87
C LEU A 84 18.96 9.42 -9.80
N LEU A 85 18.83 10.73 -9.58
CA LEU A 85 19.62 11.76 -10.27
C LEU A 85 21.10 11.70 -9.85
#